data_AF-A0AAV2R417-F1
#
_entry.id   AF-A0AAV2R417-F1
#
_cell.length_a   1.000
_cell.length_b   1.000
_cell.length_c   1.000
_cell.angle_alpha   90.00
_cell.angle_beta   90.00
_cell.angle_gamma   90.00
#
_symmetry.space_group_name_H-M   'P 1'
#
loop_
_entity.id
_entity.type
_entity.pdbx_description
1 polymer ?
#
loop_
_entity_poly.entity_id
_entity_poly.type
_entity_poly.pdbx_seq_one_letter_code
_entity_poly.pdbx_strand_id
1 'polypeptide(L)'
;MSKRYLMPHDTESAKQAMKSFSELAYAVAYKEKFQAAVKLLYGSDFVITEDLSKRMQFACIICNREMNSENAMQEHYRSGPHQKNRDKRNRESGGASAAIDAYKYSKDSLQFRLLTSQTNPIGLQMVEEYRNDRNNSYYKCFLCGAHGKLSDMYNHIINKAHTEKYIKNYCSYY
;
A
#
# COMPACT_ATOMS: atom_id res chain seq x y z
N MET A 1 -15.58 -30.75 -2.93
CA MET A 1 -14.34 -31.55 -2.72
C MET A 1 -13.44 -30.78 -1.76
N SER A 2 -13.35 -31.23 -0.50
CA SER A 2 -12.60 -30.54 0.55
C SER A 2 -11.10 -30.83 0.41
N LYS A 3 -10.28 -29.80 0.18
CA LYS A 3 -8.82 -29.92 0.25
C LYS A 3 -8.47 -30.22 1.71
N ARG A 4 -8.14 -31.48 2.04
CA ARG A 4 -7.58 -31.83 3.36
C ARG A 4 -6.17 -31.24 3.45
N TYR A 5 -6.06 -30.08 4.08
CA TYR A 5 -4.77 -29.49 4.43
C TYR A 5 -4.09 -30.38 5.49
N LEU A 6 -2.80 -30.68 5.30
CA LEU A 6 -2.01 -31.42 6.30
C LEU A 6 -2.07 -30.69 7.64
N MET A 7 -2.62 -31.36 8.65
CA MET A 7 -2.71 -30.86 10.01
C MET A 7 -1.37 -31.06 10.71
N PRO A 8 -0.95 -30.12 11.58
CA PRO A 8 0.24 -30.32 12.39
C PRO A 8 -0.02 -31.40 13.45
N HIS A 9 0.95 -32.28 13.65
CA HIS A 9 0.89 -33.39 14.60
C HIS A 9 2.00 -33.35 15.65
N ASP A 10 3.02 -32.53 15.42
CA ASP A 10 4.19 -32.37 16.28
C ASP A 10 4.63 -30.89 16.31
N THR A 11 5.59 -30.59 17.16
CA THR A 11 6.09 -29.22 17.37
C THR A 11 6.72 -28.63 16.09
N GLU A 12 7.35 -29.44 15.25
CA GLU A 12 8.05 -28.96 14.04
C GLU A 12 7.07 -28.63 12.90
N SER A 13 6.08 -29.50 12.67
CA SER A 13 4.96 -29.27 11.76
C SER A 13 4.09 -28.10 12.22
N ALA A 14 3.93 -27.90 13.53
CA ALA A 14 3.27 -26.72 14.08
C ALA A 14 4.04 -25.43 13.79
N LYS A 15 5.37 -25.39 14.02
CA LYS A 15 6.22 -24.25 13.64
C LYS A 15 6.14 -23.95 12.15
N GLN A 16 6.20 -24.99 11.31
CA GLN A 16 6.12 -24.84 9.85
C GLN A 16 4.75 -24.31 9.40
N ALA A 17 3.66 -24.73 10.06
CA ALA A 17 2.35 -24.14 9.83
C ALA A 17 2.35 -22.65 10.20
N MET A 18 2.83 -22.29 11.39
CA MET A 18 2.84 -20.90 11.87
C MET A 18 3.66 -19.94 11.01
N LYS A 19 4.68 -20.40 10.26
CA LYS A 19 5.39 -19.56 9.27
C LYS A 19 4.46 -18.96 8.21
N SER A 20 3.42 -19.70 7.84
CA SER A 20 2.42 -19.27 6.84
C SER A 20 1.23 -18.53 7.48
N PHE A 21 1.27 -18.26 8.80
CA PHE A 21 0.15 -17.65 9.51
C PHE A 21 -0.14 -16.23 9.00
N SER A 22 0.86 -15.37 8.81
CA SER A 22 0.65 -14.00 8.32
C SER A 22 -0.05 -13.93 6.95
N GLU A 23 0.23 -14.90 6.07
CA GLU A 23 -0.31 -14.95 4.72
C GLU A 23 -1.71 -15.59 4.67
N LEU A 24 -1.95 -16.59 5.52
CA LEU A 24 -3.13 -17.44 5.45
C LEU A 24 -4.06 -17.31 6.67
N ALA A 25 -3.74 -16.49 7.67
CA ALA A 25 -4.58 -16.25 8.85
C ALA A 25 -5.99 -15.75 8.48
N TYR A 26 -6.13 -15.14 7.32
CA TYR A 26 -7.41 -14.64 6.81
C TYR A 26 -8.20 -15.69 6.00
N ALA A 27 -7.59 -16.84 5.69
CA ALA A 27 -8.25 -17.93 5.00
C ALA A 27 -8.98 -18.83 6.03
N VAL A 28 -10.31 -18.73 6.07
CA VAL A 28 -11.18 -19.47 7.01
C VAL A 28 -10.89 -20.98 6.99
N ALA A 29 -10.55 -21.52 5.83
CA ALA A 29 -10.20 -22.93 5.64
C ALA A 29 -8.94 -23.38 6.42
N TYR A 30 -8.10 -22.45 6.87
CA TYR A 30 -6.85 -22.72 7.59
C TYR A 30 -6.94 -22.45 9.09
N LYS A 31 -8.07 -21.92 9.59
CA LYS A 31 -8.28 -21.62 11.01
C LYS A 31 -7.99 -22.83 11.90
N GLU A 32 -8.56 -23.98 11.57
CA GLU A 32 -8.38 -25.21 12.35
C GLU A 32 -6.92 -25.68 12.35
N LYS A 33 -6.23 -25.53 11.23
CA LYS A 33 -4.80 -25.85 11.09
C LYS A 33 -3.95 -24.99 12.03
N PHE A 34 -4.22 -23.69 12.06
CA PHE A 34 -3.48 -22.77 12.93
C PHE A 34 -3.86 -22.95 14.40
N GLN A 35 -5.13 -23.25 14.71
CA GLN A 35 -5.55 -23.52 16.07
C GLN A 35 -4.87 -24.78 16.62
N ALA A 36 -4.73 -25.82 15.80
CA ALA A 36 -3.98 -27.02 16.13
C ALA A 36 -2.48 -26.73 16.35
N ALA A 37 -1.87 -25.89 15.50
CA ALA A 37 -0.48 -25.48 15.65
C ALA A 37 -0.25 -24.70 16.95
N VAL A 38 -1.12 -23.73 17.26
CA VAL A 38 -1.05 -22.93 18.49
C VAL A 38 -1.20 -23.81 19.72
N LYS A 39 -2.12 -24.79 19.69
CA LYS A 39 -2.30 -25.74 20.79
C LYS A 39 -1.04 -26.58 21.06
N LEU A 40 -0.34 -27.02 20.01
CA LEU A 40 0.89 -27.80 20.14
C LEU A 40 2.08 -26.96 20.63
N LEU A 41 2.12 -25.67 20.32
CA LEU A 41 3.24 -24.78 20.66
C LEU A 41 3.09 -24.09 22.02
N TYR A 42 1.87 -23.65 22.34
CA TYR A 42 1.60 -22.74 23.45
C TYR A 42 0.55 -23.29 24.44
N GLY A 43 0.00 -24.48 24.17
CA GLY A 43 -1.05 -25.09 25.00
C GLY A 43 -2.45 -24.57 24.69
N SER A 44 -3.42 -24.98 25.51
CA SER A 44 -4.85 -24.74 25.29
C SER A 44 -5.31 -23.30 25.60
N ASP A 45 -4.44 -22.50 26.21
CA ASP A 45 -4.77 -21.15 26.70
C ASP A 45 -4.83 -20.11 25.58
N PHE A 46 -4.31 -20.45 24.39
CA PHE A 46 -4.25 -19.55 23.24
C PHE A 46 -5.26 -19.96 22.16
N VAL A 47 -6.21 -19.06 21.89
CA VAL A 47 -7.28 -19.25 20.90
C VAL A 47 -7.16 -18.20 19.80
N ILE A 48 -7.17 -18.65 18.54
CA ILE A 48 -7.22 -17.78 17.38
C ILE A 48 -8.66 -17.31 17.20
N THR A 49 -8.90 -16.04 17.50
CA THR A 49 -10.17 -15.37 17.26
C THR A 49 -10.20 -14.77 15.86
N GLU A 50 -11.19 -15.15 15.05
CA GLU A 50 -11.46 -14.51 13.76
C GLU A 50 -12.44 -13.36 13.96
N ASP A 51 -11.93 -12.13 14.02
CA ASP A 51 -12.77 -10.93 13.94
C ASP A 51 -12.82 -10.44 12.48
N LEU A 52 -13.82 -10.92 11.75
CA LEU A 52 -14.04 -10.53 10.34
C LEU A 52 -14.43 -9.04 10.21
N SER A 53 -14.96 -8.43 11.27
CA SER A 53 -15.38 -7.03 11.27
C SER A 53 -14.21 -6.05 11.40
N LYS A 54 -13.08 -6.51 11.93
CA LYS A 54 -11.81 -5.77 11.99
C LYS A 54 -10.86 -6.09 10.84
N ARG A 55 -11.34 -6.77 9.79
CA ARG A 55 -10.51 -7.04 8.61
C ARG A 55 -10.10 -5.72 7.95
N MET A 56 -8.79 -5.50 7.87
CA MET A 56 -8.24 -4.44 7.05
C MET A 56 -8.52 -4.78 5.59
N GLN A 57 -9.53 -4.12 5.01
CA GLN A 57 -9.89 -4.28 3.62
C GLN A 57 -9.05 -3.33 2.77
N PHE A 58 -8.34 -3.87 1.79
CA PHE A 58 -7.64 -3.08 0.79
C PHE A 58 -8.58 -2.89 -0.39
N ALA A 59 -8.84 -1.64 -0.79
CA ALA A 59 -9.75 -1.34 -1.89
C ALA A 59 -9.02 -0.68 -3.04
N CYS A 60 -9.24 -1.18 -4.26
CA CYS A 60 -8.74 -0.55 -5.47
C CYS A 60 -9.80 0.41 -6.03
N ILE A 61 -9.55 1.72 -5.94
CA ILE A 61 -10.44 2.76 -6.47
C ILE A 61 -10.61 2.74 -8.00
N ILE A 62 -9.64 2.17 -8.74
CA ILE A 62 -9.70 2.09 -10.21
C ILE A 62 -10.64 0.97 -10.66
N CYS A 63 -10.67 -0.14 -9.90
CA CYS A 63 -11.46 -1.32 -10.23
C CYS A 63 -12.68 -1.51 -9.32
N ASN A 64 -12.86 -0.61 -8.35
CA ASN A 64 -13.84 -0.68 -7.26
C ASN A 64 -13.93 -2.08 -6.63
N ARG A 65 -12.77 -2.65 -6.27
CA ARG A 65 -12.67 -4.02 -5.77
C ARG A 65 -11.98 -4.07 -4.42
N GLU A 66 -12.61 -4.77 -3.48
CA GLU A 66 -12.05 -5.06 -2.16
C GLU A 66 -11.23 -6.35 -2.18
N MET A 67 -10.14 -6.33 -1.42
CA MET A 67 -9.20 -7.41 -1.24
C MET A 67 -8.85 -7.52 0.25
N ASN A 68 -8.55 -8.74 0.68
CA ASN A 68 -8.37 -9.09 2.09
C ASN A 68 -6.90 -9.23 2.52
N SER A 69 -5.95 -8.92 1.63
CA SER A 69 -4.52 -8.93 1.94
C SER A 69 -3.75 -7.96 1.05
N GLU A 70 -2.59 -7.52 1.55
CA GLU A 70 -1.67 -6.67 0.80
C GLU A 70 -1.09 -7.39 -0.44
N ASN A 71 -0.78 -8.67 -0.33
CA ASN A 71 -0.31 -9.46 -1.47
C ASN A 71 -1.37 -9.55 -2.58
N ALA A 72 -2.64 -9.76 -2.23
CA ALA A 72 -3.73 -9.74 -3.21
C ALA A 72 -3.86 -8.37 -3.88
N MET A 73 -3.64 -7.28 -3.13
CA MET A 73 -3.60 -5.92 -3.68
C MET A 73 -2.44 -5.71 -4.65
N GLN A 74 -1.24 -6.18 -4.31
CA GLN A 74 -0.04 -6.08 -5.13
C GLN A 74 -0.19 -6.88 -6.44
N GLU A 75 -0.68 -8.12 -6.36
CA GLU A 75 -0.97 -8.94 -7.54
C GLU A 75 -2.07 -8.33 -8.40
N HIS A 76 -3.11 -7.77 -7.78
CA HIS A 76 -4.16 -7.05 -8.48
C HIS A 76 -3.57 -5.88 -9.28
N TYR A 77 -2.70 -5.06 -8.69
CA TYR A 77 -2.05 -3.94 -9.38
C TYR A 77 -1.18 -4.37 -10.57
N ARG A 78 -0.60 -5.57 -10.50
CA ARG A 78 0.20 -6.16 -11.59
C ARG A 78 -0.65 -6.84 -12.66
N SER A 79 -1.91 -7.13 -12.36
CA SER A 79 -2.79 -7.87 -13.26
C SER A 79 -3.12 -7.07 -14.54
N GLY A 80 -3.11 -7.76 -15.69
CA GLY A 80 -3.49 -7.16 -16.98
C GLY A 80 -4.88 -6.49 -16.99
N PRO A 81 -5.90 -7.02 -16.30
CA PRO A 81 -7.19 -6.33 -16.15
C PRO A 81 -7.09 -4.99 -15.42
N HIS A 82 -6.28 -4.90 -14.36
CA HIS A 82 -6.07 -3.64 -13.65
C HIS A 82 -5.38 -2.62 -14.54
N GLN A 83 -4.34 -3.02 -15.28
CA GLN A 83 -3.64 -2.17 -16.25
C GLN A 83 -4.62 -1.60 -17.30
N LYS A 84 -5.47 -2.45 -17.89
CA LYS A 84 -6.49 -2.03 -18.86
C LYS A 84 -7.51 -1.06 -18.26
N ASN A 85 -7.98 -1.30 -17.04
CA ASN A 85 -8.90 -0.40 -16.35
C ASN A 85 -8.24 0.94 -16.02
N ARG A 86 -6.95 0.94 -15.67
CA ARG A 86 -6.16 2.15 -15.47
C ARG A 86 -6.03 2.96 -16.75
N ASP A 87 -5.71 2.31 -17.86
CA ASP A 87 -5.59 2.96 -19.17
C ASP A 87 -6.94 3.48 -19.68
N LYS A 88 -8.02 2.70 -19.47
CA LYS A 88 -9.39 3.12 -19.77
C LYS A 88 -9.78 4.33 -18.94
N ARG A 89 -9.54 4.32 -17.63
CA ARG A 89 -9.79 5.46 -16.75
C ARG A 89 -9.00 6.68 -17.20
N ASN A 90 -7.73 6.53 -17.59
CA ASN A 90 -6.92 7.62 -18.12
C ASN A 90 -7.45 8.19 -19.45
N ARG A 91 -7.98 7.33 -20.33
CA ARG A 91 -8.58 7.75 -21.62
C ARG A 91 -9.93 8.44 -21.43
N GLU A 92 -10.79 7.91 -20.55
CA GLU A 92 -12.09 8.49 -20.20
C GLU A 92 -11.94 9.78 -19.38
N SER A 93 -10.83 9.90 -18.65
CA SER A 93 -10.51 11.08 -17.84
C SER A 93 -9.77 12.18 -18.61
N GLY A 94 -9.60 12.05 -19.93
CA GLY A 94 -8.80 12.92 -20.80
C GLY A 94 -8.53 14.31 -20.22
N GLY A 95 -7.37 14.48 -19.58
CA GLY A 95 -6.83 15.75 -19.07
C GLY A 95 -7.64 16.54 -18.03
N ALA A 96 -8.90 16.21 -17.76
CA ALA A 96 -9.81 17.04 -16.97
C ALA A 96 -9.88 16.65 -15.48
N SER A 97 -9.58 15.39 -15.14
CA SER A 97 -9.77 14.90 -13.76
C SER A 97 -8.70 15.37 -12.77
N ALA A 98 -7.45 15.53 -13.18
CA ALA A 98 -6.40 16.05 -12.29
C ALA A 98 -6.68 17.51 -11.87
N ALA A 99 -7.27 18.32 -12.76
CA ALA A 99 -7.69 19.68 -12.47
C ALA A 99 -8.92 19.71 -11.53
N ILE A 100 -9.90 18.82 -11.73
CA ILE A 100 -11.09 18.71 -10.85
C ILE A 100 -10.68 18.21 -9.46
N ASP A 101 -9.81 17.20 -9.37
CA ASP A 101 -9.31 16.66 -8.10
C ASP A 101 -8.38 17.64 -7.37
N ALA A 102 -7.66 18.50 -8.10
CA ALA A 102 -6.86 19.55 -7.49
C ALA A 102 -7.71 20.52 -6.66
N TYR A 103 -8.92 20.89 -7.10
CA TYR A 103 -9.81 21.81 -6.34
C TYR A 103 -10.23 21.30 -4.95
N LYS A 104 -10.05 20.00 -4.66
CA LYS A 104 -10.26 19.44 -3.32
C LYS A 104 -9.17 19.86 -2.33
N TYR A 105 -8.01 20.28 -2.82
CA TYR A 105 -6.86 20.68 -2.02
C TYR A 105 -6.69 22.20 -2.03
N SER A 106 -6.11 22.76 -0.96
CA SER A 106 -5.76 24.18 -0.92
C SER A 106 -4.80 24.51 -2.08
N LYS A 107 -4.97 25.66 -2.73
CA LYS A 107 -4.07 26.15 -3.79
C LYS A 107 -2.62 26.23 -3.32
N ASP A 108 -2.41 26.44 -2.02
CA ASP A 108 -1.11 26.53 -1.38
C ASP A 108 -0.59 25.17 -0.88
N SER A 109 -1.20 24.06 -1.29
CA SER A 109 -0.76 22.72 -0.94
C SER A 109 0.16 22.12 -1.99
N LEU A 110 1.07 21.24 -1.54
CA LEU A 110 1.95 20.50 -2.42
C LEU A 110 1.15 19.58 -3.36
N GLN A 111 0.07 18.99 -2.86
CA GLN A 111 -0.82 18.11 -3.60
C GLN A 111 -1.48 18.84 -4.77
N PHE A 112 -2.00 20.05 -4.54
CA PHE A 112 -2.56 20.89 -5.60
C PHE A 112 -1.52 21.14 -6.70
N ARG A 113 -0.32 21.58 -6.33
CA ARG A 113 0.74 21.91 -7.31
C ARG A 113 1.17 20.69 -8.12
N LEU A 114 1.34 19.53 -7.49
CA LEU A 114 1.74 18.30 -8.18
C LEU A 114 0.63 17.81 -9.13
N LEU A 115 -0.63 17.86 -8.71
CA LEU A 115 -1.78 17.48 -9.56
C LEU A 115 -1.97 18.40 -10.76
N THR A 116 -1.64 19.69 -10.60
CA THR A 116 -1.66 20.66 -11.72
C THR A 116 -0.41 20.63 -12.60
N SER A 117 0.63 19.88 -12.21
CA SER A 117 1.89 19.81 -12.96
C SER A 117 1.76 18.86 -14.15
N GLN A 118 2.44 19.17 -15.26
CA GLN A 118 2.45 18.30 -16.45
C GLN A 118 3.28 17.01 -16.27
N THR A 119 4.08 16.99 -15.22
CA THR A 119 4.95 15.87 -14.84
C THR A 119 4.26 15.00 -13.81
N ASN A 120 4.44 13.68 -13.88
CA ASN A 120 4.00 12.75 -12.84
C ASN A 120 5.16 12.43 -11.89
N PRO A 121 5.34 13.19 -10.80
CA PRO A 121 6.38 12.92 -9.82
C PRO A 121 6.16 11.57 -9.13
N ILE A 122 7.25 10.83 -8.95
CA ILE A 122 7.27 9.57 -8.19
C ILE A 122 7.97 9.79 -6.84
N GLY A 123 7.76 8.89 -5.88
CA GLY A 123 8.42 8.98 -4.57
C GLY A 123 7.80 10.01 -3.62
N LEU A 124 6.56 10.42 -3.85
CA LEU A 124 5.87 11.38 -2.99
C LEU A 124 5.72 10.90 -1.53
N GLN A 125 5.62 9.58 -1.34
CA GLN A 125 5.60 8.97 0.00
C GLN A 125 6.91 9.17 0.78
N MET A 126 7.97 9.66 0.12
CA MET A 126 9.23 10.00 0.76
C MET A 126 9.23 11.43 1.33
N VAL A 127 8.11 12.14 1.30
CA VAL A 127 7.99 13.55 1.70
C VAL A 127 7.03 13.69 2.88
N GLU A 128 7.51 14.26 3.98
CA GLU A 128 6.68 14.67 5.13
C GLU A 128 6.37 16.16 5.08
N GLU A 129 5.16 16.50 5.53
CA GLU A 129 4.69 17.86 5.73
C GLU A 129 4.59 18.17 7.23
N TYR A 130 5.22 19.26 7.65
CA TYR A 130 5.11 19.84 8.99
C TYR A 130 4.33 21.15 8.88
N ARG A 131 3.20 21.24 9.58
CA ARG A 131 2.38 22.47 9.65
C ARG A 131 2.62 23.18 10.97
N ASN A 132 2.75 24.50 10.91
CA ASN A 132 2.72 25.34 12.11
C ASN A 132 1.32 25.95 12.33
N ASP A 133 1.10 26.50 13.53
CA ASP A 133 -0.17 27.14 13.93
C ASP A 133 -0.57 28.33 13.04
N ARG A 134 0.39 28.87 12.27
CA ARG A 134 0.18 29.95 11.30
C ARG A 134 -0.08 29.44 9.88
N ASN A 135 -0.44 28.16 9.74
CA ASN A 135 -0.75 27.52 8.47
C ASN A 135 0.40 27.55 7.44
N ASN A 136 1.64 27.67 7.90
CA ASN A 136 2.81 27.50 7.03
C ASN A 136 3.21 26.03 7.02
N SER A 137 3.36 25.51 5.81
CA SER A 137 3.86 24.16 5.58
C SER A 137 5.35 24.17 5.29
N TYR A 138 6.07 23.30 6.00
CA TYR A 138 7.48 22.98 5.78
C TYR A 138 7.58 21.52 5.39
N TYR A 139 8.42 21.20 4.42
CA TYR A 139 8.49 19.85 3.85
C TYR A 139 9.89 19.28 3.98
N LYS A 140 9.97 17.95 4.19
CA LYS A 140 11.22 17.20 4.23
C LYS A 140 11.12 15.94 3.40
N CYS A 141 12.10 15.70 2.54
CA CYS A 141 12.24 14.49 1.74
C CYS A 141 13.27 13.54 2.38
N PHE A 142 12.86 12.36 2.84
CA PHE A 142 13.75 11.39 3.49
C PHE A 142 14.71 10.72 2.51
N LEU A 143 14.29 10.56 1.26
CA LEU A 143 15.11 9.96 0.22
C LEU A 143 16.32 10.83 -0.13
N CYS A 144 16.09 12.14 -0.25
CA CYS A 144 17.11 13.07 -0.75
C CYS A 144 17.75 13.92 0.34
N GLY A 145 17.16 14.00 1.53
CA GLY A 145 17.56 14.93 2.58
C GLY A 145 17.16 16.39 2.31
N ALA A 146 16.47 16.66 1.20
CA ALA A 146 16.00 17.99 0.84
C ALA A 146 14.90 18.46 1.79
N HIS A 147 14.90 19.74 2.13
CA HIS A 147 13.97 20.35 3.06
C HIS A 147 13.75 21.82 2.73
N GLY A 148 12.54 22.32 2.92
CA GLY A 148 12.21 23.68 2.51
C GLY A 148 10.71 23.96 2.48
N LYS A 149 10.34 25.11 1.91
CA LYS A 149 8.96 25.52 1.75
C LYS A 149 8.34 24.83 0.52
N LEU A 150 7.04 25.02 0.32
CA LEU A 150 6.27 24.45 -0.78
C LEU A 150 6.97 24.51 -2.14
N SER A 151 7.47 25.68 -2.54
CA SER A 151 8.13 25.87 -3.84
C SER A 151 9.44 25.09 -3.94
N ASP A 152 10.24 25.08 -2.87
CA ASP A 152 11.51 24.35 -2.83
C ASP A 152 11.25 22.85 -2.96
N MET A 153 10.27 22.34 -2.23
CA MET A 153 9.91 20.93 -2.26
C MET A 153 9.28 20.52 -3.59
N TYR A 154 8.38 21.34 -4.16
CA TYR A 154 7.81 21.08 -5.47
C TYR A 154 8.90 20.97 -6.55
N ASN A 155 9.81 21.94 -6.60
CA ASN A 155 10.92 21.95 -7.56
C ASN A 155 11.92 20.81 -7.31
N HIS A 156 12.05 20.36 -6.06
CA HIS A 156 12.85 19.19 -5.72
C HIS A 156 12.25 17.89 -6.27
N ILE A 157 10.97 17.64 -6.00
CA ILE A 157 10.29 16.36 -6.34
C ILE A 157 10.13 16.20 -7.86
N ILE A 158 9.85 17.29 -8.58
CA ILE A 158 9.71 17.27 -10.04
C ILE A 158 11.05 17.04 -10.76
N ASN A 159 12.17 17.21 -10.07
CA ASN A 159 13.50 17.11 -10.66
C ASN A 159 13.88 15.64 -10.94
N LYS A 160 14.54 15.41 -12.08
CA LYS A 160 15.09 14.11 -12.49
C LYS A 160 15.99 13.47 -11.43
N ALA A 161 16.73 14.28 -10.66
CA ALA A 161 17.59 13.77 -9.60
C ALA A 161 16.82 13.01 -8.49
N HIS A 162 15.63 13.49 -8.12
CA HIS A 162 14.76 12.79 -7.17
C HIS A 162 14.27 11.47 -7.76
N THR A 163 13.74 11.53 -8.98
CA THR A 163 13.22 10.39 -9.74
C THR A 163 14.27 9.28 -9.90
N GLU A 164 15.49 9.60 -10.33
CA GLU A 164 16.57 8.63 -10.49
C GLU A 164 16.96 7.98 -9.16
N LYS A 165 17.06 8.79 -8.10
CA LYS A 165 17.39 8.27 -6.76
C LYS A 165 16.29 7.34 -6.24
N TYR A 166 15.03 7.66 -6.51
CA TYR A 166 13.90 6.82 -6.10
C TYR A 166 13.91 5.48 -6.86
N ILE A 167 14.07 5.51 -8.19
CA ILE A 167 14.16 4.29 -9.01
C ILE A 167 15.29 3.39 -8.54
N LYS A 168 16.48 3.96 -8.30
CA LYS A 168 17.66 3.19 -7.86
C LYS A 168 17.47 2.49 -6.51
N ASN A 169 16.78 3.13 -5.56
CA ASN A 169 16.63 2.59 -4.20
C ASN A 169 15.39 1.70 -4.02
N TYR A 170 14.34 1.91 -4.81
CA TYR A 170 13.02 1.29 -4.57
C TYR A 170 12.41 0.60 -5.79
N CYS A 171 12.96 0.78 -7.00
CA CYS A 171 12.51 0.08 -8.20
C CYS A 171 13.56 -0.88 -8.79
N SER A 172 14.80 -0.87 -8.27
CA SER A 172 15.86 -1.79 -8.70
C SER A 172 15.81 -3.10 -7.92
N TYR A 173 14.96 -4.03 -8.37
CA TYR A 173 15.24 -5.47 -8.32
C TYR A 173 15.30 -5.95 -9.76
N TYR A 174 16.51 -5.95 -10.30
CA TYR A 174 16.93 -6.81 -11.41
C TYR A 174 18.05 -7.70 -10.87
#